data_AF-A0AA38UV40-F1
#
_entry.id   AF-A0AA38UV40-F1
#
_cell.length_a   1.000
_cell.length_b   1.000
_cell.length_c   1.000
_cell.angle_alpha   90.00
_cell.angle_beta   90.00
_cell.angle_gamma   90.00
#
_symmetry.space_group_name_H-M   'P 1'
#
loop_
_entity.id
_entity.type
_entity.pdbx_description
1 polymer ?
#
loop_
_entity_poly.entity_id
_entity_poly.type
_entity_poly.pdbx_seq_one_letter_code
_entity_poly.pdbx_strand_id
1 'polypeptide(L)'
;DLLIPPNLCVTGAKLNSMTQTRAYKTIRQIKMSKTKYQKAIDRRNTRINTGRAKSVVKEIMGTEPSSKILWRSLRHKDFSRKFRYFIWMVAHEGYKVGNYWQNITNFENRANCHPCGVPESMDHILTECQCPGQQQMGNWPLSVQEEDLRMVALDDSFHRFRGHFIIPIYVLV
;
A
#
# COMPACT_ATOMS: atom_id res chain seq x y z
N ASP A 1 -24.93 -22.13 34.47
CA ASP A 1 -24.08 -22.65 33.39
C ASP A 1 -24.90 -23.44 32.37
N LEU A 2 -25.05 -22.91 31.15
CA LEU A 2 -25.79 -23.56 30.07
C LEU A 2 -24.82 -24.38 29.22
N LEU A 3 -24.63 -25.65 29.59
CA LEU A 3 -23.87 -26.60 28.79
C LEU A 3 -24.71 -26.99 27.56
N ILE A 4 -24.34 -26.46 26.38
CA ILE A 4 -24.96 -26.84 25.11
C ILE A 4 -24.50 -28.27 24.80
N PRO A 5 -25.44 -29.22 24.64
CA PRO A 5 -25.07 -30.62 24.41
C PRO A 5 -24.33 -30.75 23.07
N PRO A 6 -23.32 -31.65 22.96
CA PRO A 6 -22.38 -31.67 21.84
C PRO A 6 -23.03 -31.85 20.46
N ASN A 7 -24.17 -32.53 20.40
CA ASN A 7 -24.96 -32.74 19.19
C ASN A 7 -25.63 -31.47 18.65
N LEU A 8 -25.78 -30.43 19.48
CA LEU A 8 -26.26 -29.11 19.06
C LEU A 8 -25.11 -28.14 18.74
N CYS A 9 -23.85 -28.57 18.91
CA CYS A 9 -22.67 -27.82 18.51
C CYS A 9 -22.42 -27.99 17.01
N VAL A 10 -23.30 -27.40 16.19
CA VAL A 10 -23.14 -27.41 14.74
C VAL A 10 -21.98 -26.50 14.37
N THR A 11 -20.96 -27.06 13.72
CA THR A 11 -19.84 -26.28 13.18
C THR A 11 -20.18 -25.75 11.80
N GLY A 12 -19.89 -24.46 11.56
CA GLY A 12 -20.15 -23.81 10.28
C GLY A 12 -21.19 -22.70 10.37
N ALA A 13 -21.59 -22.17 9.22
CA ALA A 13 -22.52 -21.06 9.14
C ALA A 13 -23.75 -21.46 8.31
N LYS A 14 -24.94 -21.14 8.83
CA LYS A 14 -26.21 -21.50 8.21
C LYS A 14 -26.40 -20.71 6.91
N LEU A 15 -26.29 -21.39 5.76
CA LEU A 15 -26.25 -20.77 4.43
C LEU A 15 -27.47 -19.91 4.12
N ASN A 16 -28.67 -20.35 4.52
CA ASN A 16 -29.91 -19.58 4.27
C ASN A 16 -30.00 -18.25 5.05
N SER A 17 -29.14 -18.04 6.04
CA SER A 17 -29.04 -16.81 6.84
C SER A 17 -27.75 -16.03 6.56
N MET A 18 -26.91 -16.54 5.64
CA MET A 18 -25.64 -15.96 5.30
C MET A 18 -25.84 -14.82 4.30
N THR A 19 -25.24 -13.66 4.57
CA THR A 19 -25.15 -12.58 3.58
C THR A 19 -23.79 -12.61 2.90
N GLN A 20 -23.73 -12.15 1.64
CA GLN A 20 -22.48 -12.04 0.89
C GLN A 20 -21.41 -11.25 1.67
N THR A 21 -21.80 -10.18 2.36
CA THR A 21 -20.90 -9.37 3.17
C THR A 21 -20.30 -10.16 4.34
N ARG A 22 -21.11 -10.98 5.03
CA ARG A 22 -20.62 -11.84 6.11
C ARG A 22 -19.72 -12.94 5.57
N ALA A 23 -20.15 -13.65 4.54
CA ALA A 23 -19.36 -14.69 3.87
C ALA A 23 -17.99 -14.16 3.45
N TYR A 24 -17.96 -13.01 2.76
CA TYR A 24 -16.73 -12.36 2.33
C TYR A 24 -15.82 -12.00 3.52
N LYS A 25 -16.35 -11.39 4.58
CA LYS A 25 -15.57 -11.03 5.78
C LYS A 25 -14.94 -12.27 6.42
N THR A 26 -15.71 -13.34 6.57
CA THR A 26 -15.22 -14.60 7.16
C THR A 26 -14.14 -15.24 6.30
N ILE A 27 -14.37 -15.40 4.99
CA ILE A 27 -13.38 -15.95 4.04
C ILE A 27 -12.10 -15.11 4.07
N ARG A 28 -12.24 -13.78 4.09
CA ARG A 28 -11.10 -12.86 4.17
C ARG A 28 -10.32 -13.04 5.48
N GLN A 29 -11.00 -13.15 6.62
CA GLN A 29 -10.35 -13.40 7.92
C GLN A 29 -9.60 -14.74 7.93
N ILE A 30 -10.22 -15.80 7.44
CA ILE A 30 -9.60 -17.13 7.30
C ILE A 30 -8.37 -17.05 6.39
N LYS A 31 -8.46 -16.34 5.26
CA LYS A 31 -7.33 -16.14 4.37
C LYS A 31 -6.20 -15.37 5.06
N MET A 32 -6.54 -14.32 5.82
CA MET A 32 -5.58 -13.47 6.52
C MET A 32 -4.87 -14.18 7.68
N SER A 33 -5.53 -15.11 8.36
CA SER A 33 -4.91 -15.87 9.46
C SER A 33 -3.91 -16.93 9.00
N LYS A 34 -3.94 -17.34 7.73
CA LYS A 34 -3.00 -18.32 7.19
C LYS A 34 -1.57 -17.77 7.23
N THR A 35 -0.65 -18.51 7.83
CA THR A 35 0.79 -18.15 7.91
C THR A 35 1.39 -17.82 6.55
N LYS A 36 1.03 -18.58 5.50
CA LYS A 36 1.48 -18.29 4.11
C LYS A 36 1.06 -16.89 3.66
N TYR A 37 -0.18 -16.49 3.95
CA TYR A 37 -0.67 -15.16 3.61
C TYR A 37 0.03 -14.10 4.46
N GLN A 38 0.16 -14.34 5.77
CA GLN A 38 0.83 -13.42 6.69
C GLN A 38 2.31 -13.16 6.27
N LYS A 39 3.03 -14.19 5.83
CA LYS A 39 4.39 -14.06 5.28
C LYS A 39 4.41 -13.27 3.97
N ALA A 40 3.45 -13.49 3.08
CA ALA A 40 3.39 -12.78 1.80
C ALA A 40 3.08 -11.28 1.94
N ILE A 41 2.33 -10.89 2.98
CA ILE A 41 2.05 -9.48 3.27
C ILE A 41 3.14 -8.81 4.12
N ASP A 42 3.91 -9.57 4.90
CA ASP A 42 5.04 -9.06 5.69
C ASP A 42 6.27 -8.82 4.80
N ARG A 43 6.22 -7.73 4.03
CA ARG A 43 7.33 -7.29 3.20
C ARG A 43 8.32 -6.50 4.04
N ARG A 44 9.58 -6.93 4.01
CA ARG A 44 10.70 -6.29 4.73
C ARG A 44 10.74 -4.78 4.49
N ASN A 45 10.65 -4.36 3.24
CA ASN A 45 10.79 -2.95 2.87
C ASN A 45 9.61 -2.12 3.36
N THR A 46 8.40 -2.64 3.26
CA THR A 46 7.22 -1.99 3.87
C THR A 46 7.36 -1.83 5.38
N ARG A 47 7.91 -2.84 6.07
CA ARG A 47 8.18 -2.77 7.51
C ARG A 47 9.23 -1.71 7.84
N ILE A 48 10.30 -1.61 7.05
CA ILE A 48 11.33 -0.58 7.22
C ILE A 48 10.73 0.82 7.01
N ASN A 49 10.03 1.04 5.91
CA ASN A 49 9.49 2.37 5.58
C ASN A 49 8.41 2.82 6.58
N THR A 50 7.50 1.91 6.97
CA THR A 50 6.54 2.21 8.04
C THR A 50 7.21 2.39 9.40
N GLY A 51 8.29 1.65 9.69
CA GLY A 51 9.11 1.83 10.88
C GLY A 51 9.73 3.24 10.94
N ARG A 52 10.37 3.68 9.85
CA ARG A 52 10.92 5.03 9.73
C ARG A 52 9.84 6.11 9.94
N ALA A 53 8.69 5.97 9.29
CA ALA A 53 7.56 6.89 9.48
C ALA A 53 7.08 6.94 10.95
N LYS A 54 6.97 5.78 11.63
CA LYS A 54 6.60 5.72 13.05
C LYS A 54 7.64 6.39 13.95
N SER A 55 8.93 6.19 13.67
CA SER A 55 10.02 6.82 14.42
C SER A 55 9.98 8.35 14.31
N VAL A 56 9.76 8.88 13.11
CA VAL A 56 9.61 10.33 12.90
C VAL A 56 8.40 10.89 13.65
N VAL A 57 7.26 10.19 13.60
CA VAL A 57 6.08 10.61 14.38
C VAL A 57 6.34 10.57 15.88
N LYS A 58 7.09 9.57 16.37
CA LYS A 58 7.48 9.49 17.78
C LYS A 58 8.36 10.67 18.19
N GLU A 59 9.30 11.07 17.34
CA GLU A 59 10.16 12.23 17.59
C GLU A 59 9.35 13.52 17.70
N ILE A 60 8.36 13.72 16.82
CA ILE A 60 7.52 14.93 16.80
C ILE A 60 6.49 14.95 17.93
N MET A 61 5.82 13.82 18.18
CA MET A 61 4.64 13.74 19.06
C MET A 61 4.93 13.11 20.44
N GLY A 62 6.17 12.67 20.68
CA GLY A 62 6.60 11.96 21.88
C GLY A 62 6.04 10.53 22.02
N THR A 63 5.15 10.10 21.12
CA THR A 63 4.47 8.80 21.19
C THR A 63 4.51 8.07 19.86
N GLU A 64 4.85 6.79 19.88
CA GLU A 64 4.95 5.98 18.66
C GLU A 64 3.56 5.47 18.25
N PRO A 65 3.07 5.81 17.04
CA PRO A 65 1.75 5.36 16.62
C PRO A 65 1.76 3.87 16.28
N SER A 66 0.66 3.16 16.52
CA SER A 66 0.52 1.79 16.01
C SER A 66 0.47 1.78 14.47
N SER A 67 0.91 0.68 13.84
CA SER A 67 0.82 0.54 12.37
C SER A 67 -0.61 0.70 11.87
N LYS A 68 -1.61 0.29 12.67
CA LYS A 68 -3.04 0.49 12.34
C LYS A 68 -3.41 1.97 12.29
N ILE A 69 -2.90 2.78 13.21
CA ILE A 69 -3.12 4.23 13.23
C ILE A 69 -2.44 4.88 12.03
N LEU A 70 -1.19 4.51 11.73
CA LEU A 70 -0.46 5.00 10.56
C LEU A 70 -1.22 4.71 9.25
N TRP A 71 -1.63 3.46 9.01
CA TRP A 71 -2.39 3.11 7.81
C TRP A 71 -3.80 3.74 7.77
N ARG A 72 -4.36 4.09 8.93
CA ARG A 72 -5.64 4.81 9.00
C ARG A 72 -5.45 6.29 8.65
N SER A 73 -4.39 6.94 9.11
CA SER A 73 -4.13 8.37 8.81
C SER A 73 -3.88 8.60 7.31
N LEU A 74 -3.27 7.64 6.61
CA LEU A 74 -3.13 7.71 5.14
C LEU A 74 -4.47 7.74 4.38
N ARG A 75 -5.59 7.43 5.04
CA ARG A 75 -6.94 7.51 4.47
C ARG A 75 -7.72 8.75 4.93
N HIS A 76 -7.03 9.73 5.52
CA HIS A 76 -7.67 10.97 5.96
C HIS A 76 -8.34 11.71 4.79
N LYS A 77 -9.53 12.27 5.04
CA LYS A 77 -10.38 12.89 4.01
C LYS A 77 -9.69 14.04 3.28
N ASP A 78 -8.81 14.76 3.98
CA ASP A 78 -8.09 15.92 3.45
C ASP A 78 -7.05 15.56 2.38
N PHE A 79 -6.66 14.29 2.29
CA PHE A 79 -5.76 13.83 1.25
C PHE A 79 -6.51 13.48 -0.03
N SER A 80 -6.05 14.03 -1.16
CA SER A 80 -6.55 13.61 -2.48
C SER A 80 -6.29 12.11 -2.69
N ARG A 81 -7.13 11.48 -3.52
CA ARG A 81 -6.95 10.05 -3.85
C ARG A 81 -5.57 9.78 -4.45
N LYS A 82 -5.05 10.70 -5.26
CA LYS A 82 -3.72 10.61 -5.89
C LYS A 82 -2.62 10.63 -4.84
N PHE A 83 -2.70 11.55 -3.87
CA PHE A 83 -1.72 11.63 -2.78
C PHE A 83 -1.71 10.36 -1.92
N ARG A 84 -2.89 9.84 -1.52
CA ARG A 84 -2.97 8.59 -0.76
C ARG A 84 -2.33 7.41 -1.50
N TYR A 85 -2.55 7.35 -2.82
CA TYR A 85 -1.94 6.33 -3.66
C TYR A 85 -0.42 6.48 -3.72
N PHE A 86 0.07 7.70 -3.91
CA PHE A 86 1.49 8.00 -3.90
C PHE A 86 2.16 7.54 -2.59
N ILE A 87 1.65 7.95 -1.43
CA ILE A 87 2.24 7.54 -0.13
C ILE A 87 2.14 6.03 0.09
N TRP A 88 1.05 5.39 -0.35
CA TRP A 88 0.95 3.93 -0.32
C TRP A 88 2.05 3.26 -1.16
N MET A 89 2.29 3.75 -2.38
CA MET A 89 3.34 3.24 -3.26
C MET A 89 4.73 3.46 -2.66
N VAL A 90 5.01 4.64 -2.09
CA VAL A 90 6.28 4.92 -1.39
C VAL A 90 6.48 3.97 -0.22
N ALA A 91 5.48 3.82 0.65
CA ALA A 91 5.56 2.93 1.81
C ALA A 91 5.76 1.46 1.40
N HIS A 92 5.29 1.05 0.21
CA HIS A 92 5.43 -0.31 -0.29
C HIS A 92 6.61 -0.54 -1.25
N GLU A 93 7.44 0.49 -1.52
CA GLU A 93 8.43 0.48 -2.59
C GLU A 93 7.85 0.00 -3.93
N GLY A 94 6.65 0.50 -4.26
CA GLY A 94 5.96 0.14 -5.50
C GLY A 94 6.55 0.80 -6.75
N TYR A 95 7.35 1.86 -6.59
CA TYR A 95 7.98 2.57 -7.69
C TYR A 95 9.25 1.86 -8.17
N LYS A 96 9.45 1.86 -9.50
CA LYS A 96 10.64 1.30 -10.15
C LYS A 96 11.80 2.29 -10.06
N VAL A 97 12.52 2.27 -8.94
CA VAL A 97 13.66 3.16 -8.66
C VAL A 97 14.86 2.35 -8.15
N GLY A 98 16.07 2.85 -8.40
CA GLY A 98 17.28 2.30 -7.78
C GLY A 98 17.54 0.83 -8.07
N ASN A 99 17.63 0.06 -6.98
CA ASN A 99 17.89 -1.38 -6.98
C ASN A 99 16.93 -2.19 -7.85
N TYR A 100 15.73 -1.69 -8.15
CA TYR A 100 14.83 -2.33 -9.10
C TYR A 100 15.52 -2.52 -10.47
N TRP A 101 16.20 -1.48 -10.96
CA TRP A 101 16.84 -1.45 -12.28
C TRP A 101 18.14 -2.24 -12.33
N GLN A 102 18.83 -2.41 -11.20
CA GLN A 102 20.07 -3.20 -11.13
C GLN A 102 19.87 -4.67 -11.48
N ASN A 103 18.65 -5.18 -11.31
CA ASN A 103 18.33 -6.58 -11.59
C ASN A 103 17.86 -6.82 -13.04
N ILE A 104 17.85 -5.79 -13.89
CA ILE A 104 17.38 -5.86 -15.26
C ILE A 104 18.54 -5.57 -16.21
N THR A 105 18.90 -6.57 -16.99
CA THR A 105 19.98 -6.48 -17.98
C THR A 105 19.73 -5.36 -18.97
N ASN A 106 20.75 -4.52 -19.22
CA ASN A 106 20.74 -3.34 -20.11
C ASN A 106 19.98 -2.11 -19.59
N PHE A 107 19.49 -2.13 -18.35
CA PHE A 107 18.80 -0.99 -17.73
C PHE A 107 19.44 -0.53 -16.42
N GLU A 108 20.61 -1.05 -16.08
CA GLU A 108 21.33 -0.78 -14.83
C GLU A 108 21.73 0.70 -14.71
N ASN A 109 21.88 1.40 -15.83
CA ASN A 109 22.14 2.84 -15.87
C ASN A 109 21.02 3.68 -15.23
N ARG A 110 19.81 3.12 -15.06
CA ARG A 110 18.67 3.77 -14.39
C ARG A 110 18.65 3.55 -12.87
N ALA A 111 19.59 2.77 -12.34
CA ALA A 111 19.68 2.54 -10.90
C ALA A 111 20.25 3.76 -10.14
N ASN A 112 21.01 4.61 -10.82
CA ASN A 112 21.67 5.74 -10.22
C ASN A 112 21.08 7.04 -10.76
N CYS A 113 20.96 8.04 -9.90
CA CYS A 113 20.61 9.39 -10.30
C CYS A 113 21.75 9.95 -11.18
N HIS A 114 21.46 10.31 -12.44
CA HIS A 114 22.49 10.76 -13.39
C HIS A 114 23.28 11.99 -12.91
N PRO A 115 22.66 13.07 -12.40
CA PRO A 115 23.42 14.23 -11.92
C PRO A 115 24.12 14.00 -10.57
N CYS A 116 23.56 13.17 -9.68
CA CYS A 116 24.14 12.98 -8.34
C CYS A 116 25.13 11.81 -8.27
N GLY A 117 25.07 10.86 -9.21
CA GLY A 117 25.94 9.67 -9.23
C GLY A 117 25.64 8.64 -8.14
N VAL A 118 24.63 8.85 -7.29
CA VAL A 118 24.26 7.97 -6.17
C VAL A 118 23.08 7.05 -6.53
N PRO A 119 22.92 5.89 -5.86
CA PRO A 119 21.75 5.03 -6.05
C PRO A 119 20.45 5.79 -5.83
N GLU A 120 19.55 5.70 -6.80
CA GLU A 120 18.28 6.43 -6.75
C GLU A 120 17.32 5.76 -5.76
N SER A 121 16.79 6.54 -4.82
CA SER A 121 15.78 6.10 -3.88
C SER A 121 14.67 7.14 -3.80
N MET A 122 13.51 6.77 -3.24
CA MET A 122 12.43 7.75 -3.06
C MET A 122 12.85 8.89 -2.12
N ASP A 123 13.66 8.60 -1.10
CA ASP A 123 14.23 9.62 -0.21
C ASP A 123 15.15 10.56 -1.01
N HIS A 124 16.02 9.99 -1.85
CA HIS A 124 16.89 10.78 -2.71
C HIS A 124 16.07 11.71 -3.62
N ILE A 125 15.11 11.17 -4.36
CA ILE A 125 14.26 11.92 -5.31
C ILE A 125 13.52 13.06 -4.60
N LEU A 126 12.94 12.79 -3.42
CA LEU A 126 12.06 13.75 -2.75
C LEU A 126 12.81 14.76 -1.89
N THR A 127 13.94 14.41 -1.28
CA THR A 127 14.56 15.25 -0.23
C THR A 127 16.02 15.63 -0.46
N GLU A 128 16.77 14.91 -1.31
CA GLU A 128 18.23 15.08 -1.40
C GLU A 128 18.71 15.48 -2.80
N CYS A 129 17.95 15.13 -3.85
CA CYS A 129 18.37 15.27 -5.23
C CYS A 129 18.40 16.74 -5.66
N GLN A 130 19.47 17.14 -6.36
CA GLN A 130 19.64 18.49 -6.90
C GLN A 130 19.11 18.64 -8.34
N CYS A 131 18.39 17.65 -8.86
CA CYS A 131 17.73 17.76 -10.16
C CYS A 131 16.77 18.97 -10.19
N PRO A 132 16.58 19.61 -11.36
CA PRO A 132 15.70 20.78 -11.51
C PRO A 132 14.26 20.55 -11.01
N GLY A 133 13.76 19.30 -11.08
CA GLY A 133 12.44 18.94 -10.56
C GLY A 133 12.27 19.20 -9.06
N GLN A 134 13.34 19.14 -8.27
CA GLN A 134 13.34 19.44 -6.83
C GLN A 134 13.34 20.96 -6.58
N GLN A 135 14.05 21.74 -7.41
CA GLN A 135 13.97 23.21 -7.39
C GLN A 135 12.56 23.72 -7.74
N GLN A 136 11.84 23.03 -8.64
CA GLN A 136 10.44 23.35 -8.95
C GLN A 136 9.49 23.02 -7.79
N MET A 137 9.75 21.97 -7.01
CA MET A 137 8.98 21.65 -5.79
C MET A 137 9.17 22.72 -4.70
N GLY A 138 10.39 23.25 -4.53
CA GLY A 138 10.69 24.29 -3.53
C GLY A 138 10.04 25.65 -3.82
N ASN A 139 9.73 25.93 -5.09
CA ASN A 139 9.06 27.16 -5.54
C ASN A 139 7.53 27.00 -5.70
N TRP A 140 6.95 25.92 -5.18
CA TRP A 140 5.52 25.64 -5.29
C TRP A 140 4.70 26.56 -4.37
N PRO A 141 3.88 27.49 -4.89
CA PRO A 141 3.01 28.28 -4.03
C PRO A 141 2.00 27.36 -3.33
N LEU A 142 1.75 27.60 -2.04
CA LEU A 142 0.81 26.82 -1.19
C LEU A 142 -0.66 26.81 -1.70
N SER A 143 -0.93 27.41 -2.86
CA SER A 143 -2.25 27.61 -3.45
C SER A 143 -2.54 26.78 -4.72
N VAL A 144 -1.64 25.91 -5.19
CA VAL A 144 -1.93 25.16 -6.43
C VAL A 144 -2.86 23.98 -6.15
N GLN A 145 -4.05 24.08 -6.74
CA GLN A 145 -5.10 23.06 -6.77
C GLN A 145 -4.71 21.87 -7.67
N GLU A 146 -5.47 20.79 -7.50
CA GLU A 146 -5.39 19.37 -7.89
C GLU A 146 -5.01 18.97 -9.35
N GLU A 147 -4.56 19.89 -10.21
CA GLU A 147 -4.45 19.67 -11.65
C GLU A 147 -3.10 19.18 -12.19
N ASP A 148 -1.98 19.38 -11.50
CA ASP A 148 -0.64 19.16 -12.08
C ASP A 148 -0.02 17.76 -11.87
N LEU A 149 -0.73 16.84 -11.20
CA LEU A 149 -0.30 15.44 -11.08
C LEU A 149 -0.47 14.60 -12.37
N ARG A 150 -0.64 15.24 -13.54
CA ARG A 150 -0.82 14.55 -14.82
C ARG A 150 0.47 13.93 -15.39
N MET A 151 1.66 14.31 -14.91
CA MET A 151 2.94 13.84 -15.48
C MET A 151 3.50 12.54 -14.88
N VAL A 152 2.95 11.99 -13.78
CA VAL A 152 3.41 10.71 -13.19
C VAL A 152 2.48 9.53 -13.56
N ALA A 153 1.41 9.81 -14.29
CA ALA A 153 0.45 8.80 -14.76
C ALA A 153 0.79 8.34 -16.18
N LEU A 154 1.92 7.66 -16.35
CA LEU A 154 2.14 6.78 -17.50
C LEU A 154 2.41 5.37 -16.98
N ASP A 155 1.40 4.78 -16.35
CA ASP A 155 1.19 3.34 -16.39
C ASP A 155 -0.31 3.03 -16.14
N ASP A 156 -1.06 2.90 -17.23
CA ASP A 156 -2.47 2.50 -17.29
C ASP A 156 -2.71 1.03 -16.88
N SER A 157 -1.75 0.37 -16.22
CA SER A 157 -1.87 -1.05 -15.84
C SER A 157 -2.89 -1.36 -14.73
N PHE A 158 -3.58 -0.36 -14.14
CA PHE A 158 -4.48 -0.61 -13.00
C PHE A 158 -5.98 -0.49 -13.27
N HIS A 159 -6.42 -0.30 -14.53
CA HIS A 159 -7.82 -0.61 -14.86
C HIS A 159 -8.16 -2.09 -14.66
N ARG A 160 -7.17 -2.97 -14.43
CA ARG A 160 -7.35 -4.41 -14.22
C ARG A 160 -7.58 -4.88 -12.79
N PHE A 161 -7.52 -4.02 -11.77
CA PHE A 161 -7.69 -4.43 -10.36
C PHE A 161 -8.91 -3.86 -9.64
N ARG A 162 -9.75 -3.12 -10.36
CA ARG A 162 -11.14 -2.84 -9.97
C ARG A 162 -12.07 -3.43 -11.03
N GLY A 163 -12.42 -4.72 -10.95
CA GLY A 163 -13.42 -5.24 -11.89
C GLY A 163 -13.71 -6.74 -11.96
N HIS A 164 -12.81 -7.66 -11.62
CA HIS A 164 -13.10 -9.10 -11.79
C HIS A 164 -12.59 -9.96 -10.63
N PHE A 165 -13.40 -10.01 -9.57
CA PHE A 165 -13.65 -11.25 -8.83
C PHE A 165 -15.17 -11.41 -8.67
N ILE A 166 -15.86 -11.36 -9.82
CA ILE A 166 -17.10 -12.10 -9.97
C ILE A 166 -16.63 -13.52 -10.28
N ILE A 167 -16.70 -14.40 -9.29
CA ILE A 167 -16.74 -15.84 -9.58
C ILE A 167 -18.18 -16.07 -10.01
N PRO A 168 -18.50 -16.33 -11.29
CA PRO A 168 -19.83 -16.78 -11.64
C PRO A 168 -19.99 -18.17 -11.02
N ILE A 169 -20.78 -18.27 -9.96
CA ILE A 169 -21.36 -19.54 -9.52
C ILE A 169 -22.47 -19.85 -10.53
N TYR A 170 -22.08 -20.40 -11.68
CA TYR A 170 -22.98 -21.06 -12.62
C TYR A 170 -22.24 -22.21 -13.29
N VAL A 171 -22.00 -23.27 -12.51
CA VAL A 171 -22.09 -24.67 -12.95
C VAL A 171 -22.39 -25.45 -11.68
N LEU A 172 -23.66 -25.85 -11.49
CA LEU A 172 -24.18 -26.99 -10.73
C LEU A 172 -25.72 -26.81 -10.67
N VAL A 173 -26.33 -26.92 -11.85
CA VAL A 173 -27.64 -27.55 -12.05
C VAL A 173 -27.39 -28.68 -13.03
#